data_AF-A0A7R9YUK1-F1
#
_entry.id   AF-A0A7R9YUK1-F1
#
_cell.length_a   1.000
_cell.length_b   1.000
_cell.length_c   1.000
_cell.angle_alpha   90.00
_cell.angle_beta   90.00
_cell.angle_gamma   90.00
#
_symmetry.space_group_name_H-M   'P 1'
#
loop_
_entity.id
_entity.type
_entity.pdbx_description
1 polymer ?
#
loop_
_entity_poly.entity_id
_entity_poly.type
_entity_poly.pdbx_seq_one_letter_code
_entity_poly.pdbx_strand_id
1 'polypeptide(L)'
;MTAAQDVMGDEQGHNVCILLNEAYDTLSNPDQRATYNASLEQALIDFEDDYTGKALSKWMPTQNPRMAKNEDPDEDRAVFVDEFSCIGCKMCVWCASATFRMEPEHGRSRVFA
;
A
#
# COMPACT_ATOMS: atom_id res chain seq x y z
N MET A 1 -3.85 26.31 -17.96
CA MET A 1 -3.21 25.03 -17.62
C MET A 1 -1.72 25.23 -17.80
N THR A 2 -1.04 25.59 -16.71
CA THR A 2 0.36 25.99 -16.74
C THR A 2 1.16 24.85 -16.13
N ALA A 3 1.51 23.85 -16.94
CA ALA A 3 2.57 22.91 -16.59
C ALA A 3 3.89 23.64 -16.84
N ALA A 4 4.26 24.51 -15.90
CA ALA A 4 5.45 25.34 -16.04
C ALA A 4 6.70 24.48 -15.83
N GLN A 5 7.47 24.29 -16.89
CA GLN A 5 8.90 23.93 -16.83
C GLN A 5 9.71 24.83 -15.88
N ASP A 6 9.15 25.96 -15.44
CA ASP A 6 9.81 26.92 -14.57
C ASP A 6 9.79 26.56 -13.07
N VAL A 7 9.07 25.52 -12.64
CA VAL A 7 8.93 25.16 -11.20
C VAL A 7 9.70 23.91 -10.78
N MET A 8 10.00 23.01 -11.72
CA MET A 8 10.78 21.79 -11.49
C MET A 8 12.02 21.85 -12.37
N GLY A 9 13.20 21.56 -11.81
CA GLY A 9 14.47 21.61 -12.54
C GLY A 9 14.41 20.96 -13.92
N ASP A 10 15.21 21.49 -14.82
CA ASP A 10 15.06 21.52 -16.28
C ASP A 10 14.75 20.13 -16.89
N GLU A 11 15.45 19.09 -16.42
CA GLU A 11 15.25 17.70 -16.87
C GLU A 11 13.96 17.06 -16.32
N GLN A 12 13.57 17.35 -15.08
CA GLN A 12 12.37 16.78 -14.46
C GLN A 12 11.11 17.42 -15.05
N GLY A 13 11.14 18.73 -15.30
CA GLY A 13 10.05 19.44 -15.98
C GLY A 13 9.83 18.93 -17.41
N HIS A 14 10.90 18.68 -18.16
CA HIS A 14 10.81 18.19 -19.53
C HIS A 14 10.16 16.81 -19.63
N ASN A 15 10.58 15.86 -18.80
CA ASN A 15 10.02 14.50 -18.78
C ASN A 15 8.52 14.49 -18.44
N VAL A 16 8.11 15.34 -17.49
CA VAL A 16 6.69 15.47 -17.12
C VAL A 16 5.87 16.07 -18.26
N CYS A 17 6.41 17.06 -18.99
CA CYS A 17 5.74 17.60 -20.18
C CYS A 17 5.54 16.55 -21.29
N ILE A 18 6.53 15.68 -21.51
CA ILE A 18 6.41 14.57 -22.48
C ILE A 18 5.27 13.64 -22.07
N LEU A 19 5.27 13.19 -20.81
CA LEU A 19 4.25 12.29 -20.28
C LEU A 19 2.83 12.88 -20.39
N LEU A 20 2.68 14.18 -20.11
CA LEU A 20 1.39 14.87 -20.21
C LEU A 20 0.86 14.94 -21.65
N ASN A 21 1.75 15.14 -22.62
CA ASN A 21 1.37 15.17 -24.03
C ASN A 21 0.95 13.78 -24.52
N GLU A 22 1.67 12.72 -24.14
CA GLU A 22 1.31 11.34 -24.48
C GLU A 22 -0.04 10.94 -23.87
N ALA A 23 -0.29 11.35 -22.62
CA ALA A 23 -1.58 11.16 -21.97
C ALA A 23 -2.69 11.92 -22.70
N TYR A 24 -2.43 13.15 -23.14
CA TYR A 24 -3.41 13.94 -23.90
C TYR A 24 -3.75 13.28 -25.24
N ASP A 25 -2.75 12.82 -26.00
CA ASP A 25 -2.97 12.17 -27.30
C ASP A 25 -3.84 10.91 -27.15
N THR A 26 -3.56 10.10 -26.12
CA THR A 26 -4.30 8.87 -25.84
C THR A 26 -5.73 9.12 -25.34
N LEU A 27 -5.93 10.12 -24.46
CA LEU A 27 -7.22 10.39 -23.82
C LEU A 27 -8.12 11.33 -24.62
N SER A 28 -7.57 12.12 -25.54
CA SER A 28 -8.33 13.05 -26.39
C SER A 28 -9.08 12.33 -27.51
N ASN A 29 -8.54 11.22 -28.03
CA ASN A 29 -9.19 10.40 -29.04
C ASN A 29 -10.15 9.37 -28.39
N PRO A 30 -11.45 9.37 -28.74
CA PRO A 30 -12.43 8.48 -28.11
C PRO A 30 -12.15 6.99 -28.30
N ASP A 31 -11.59 6.57 -29.44
CA ASP A 31 -11.32 5.16 -29.75
C ASP A 31 -10.10 4.65 -28.98
N GLN A 32 -9.04 5.47 -28.91
CA GLN A 32 -7.84 5.16 -28.13
C GLN A 32 -8.14 5.15 -26.63
N ARG A 33 -8.95 6.10 -26.16
CA ARG A 33 -9.44 6.13 -24.78
C ARG A 33 -10.26 4.88 -24.43
N ALA A 34 -11.13 4.42 -25.33
CA ALA A 34 -11.91 3.20 -25.11
C ALA A 34 -11.00 1.97 -24.99
N THR A 35 -9.99 1.87 -25.85
CA THR A 35 -8.99 0.78 -25.82
C THR A 35 -8.17 0.82 -24.52
N TYR A 36 -7.71 2.00 -24.12
CA TYR A 36 -6.99 2.21 -22.86
C TYR A 36 -7.85 1.82 -21.65
N ASN A 37 -9.09 2.29 -21.58
CA ASN A 37 -10.00 1.95 -20.50
C ASN A 37 -10.27 0.44 -20.42
N ALA A 38 -10.47 -0.24 -21.55
CA ALA A 38 -10.64 -1.70 -21.57
C ALA A 38 -9.39 -2.43 -21.04
N SER A 39 -8.18 -1.97 -21.39
CA SER A 39 -6.94 -2.53 -20.85
C SER A 39 -6.76 -2.26 -19.36
N LEU A 40 -7.20 -1.10 -18.88
CA LEU A 40 -7.20 -0.73 -17.46
C LEU A 40 -8.18 -1.60 -16.67
N GLU A 41 -9.39 -1.81 -17.18
CA GLU A 41 -10.39 -2.69 -16.56
C GLU A 41 -9.84 -4.12 -16.45
N GLN A 42 -9.21 -4.64 -17.50
CA GLN A 42 -8.58 -5.96 -17.43
C GLN A 42 -7.43 -6.00 -16.42
N ALA A 43 -6.58 -4.98 -16.39
CA ALA A 43 -5.50 -4.88 -15.41
C ALA A 43 -6.02 -4.81 -13.98
N LEU A 44 -7.13 -4.10 -13.73
CA LEU A 44 -7.76 -4.03 -12.40
C LEU A 44 -8.41 -5.35 -11.98
N ILE A 45 -8.88 -6.15 -12.93
CA ILE A 45 -9.42 -7.50 -12.67
C ILE A 45 -8.27 -8.48 -12.39
N ASP A 46 -7.19 -8.41 -13.18
CA ASP A 46 -6.00 -9.25 -13.00
C ASP A 46 -5.20 -8.88 -11.74
N PHE A 47 -5.24 -7.60 -11.36
CA PHE A 47 -4.80 -7.08 -10.07
C PHE A 47 -5.92 -7.26 -9.04
N GLU A 48 -6.48 -8.47 -8.97
CA GLU A 48 -7.20 -8.96 -7.81
C GLU A 48 -6.22 -8.89 -6.62
N ASP A 49 -6.10 -7.69 -6.08
CA ASP A 49 -5.42 -7.40 -4.85
C ASP A 49 -6.05 -8.34 -3.83
N ASP A 50 -5.23 -9.04 -3.03
CA ASP A 50 -5.66 -9.89 -1.91
C ASP A 50 -6.41 -9.08 -0.81
N TYR A 51 -6.95 -7.91 -1.16
CA TYR A 51 -7.79 -7.05 -0.36
C TYR A 51 -9.13 -7.74 -0.08
N THR A 52 -9.11 -8.62 0.90
CA THR A 52 -10.28 -9.34 1.42
C THR A 52 -11.34 -8.44 2.08
N GLY A 53 -11.10 -7.12 2.17
CA GLY A 53 -11.93 -6.16 2.90
C GLY A 53 -11.98 -6.39 4.41
N LYS A 54 -11.24 -7.38 4.93
CA LYS A 54 -11.18 -7.75 6.34
C LYS A 54 -9.82 -7.34 6.89
N ALA A 55 -9.84 -6.75 8.09
CA ALA A 55 -8.61 -6.48 8.80
C ALA A 55 -7.89 -7.81 9.09
N LEU A 56 -6.61 -7.89 8.72
CA LEU A 56 -5.76 -9.04 9.02
C LEU A 56 -5.40 -9.12 10.52
N SER A 57 -5.39 -7.98 11.22
CA SER A 57 -5.15 -7.91 12.67
C SER A 57 -6.41 -8.27 13.48
N LYS A 58 -6.20 -8.97 14.60
CA LYS A 58 -7.26 -9.41 15.53
C LYS A 58 -6.85 -9.14 16.97
N TRP A 59 -7.81 -8.76 17.81
CA TRP A 59 -7.62 -8.70 19.26
C TRP A 59 -7.57 -10.13 19.84
N MET A 60 -6.36 -10.57 20.18
CA MET A 60 -6.10 -11.94 20.62
C MET A 60 -6.62 -12.33 22.01
N PRO A 61 -6.68 -11.46 23.06
CA PRO A 61 -7.16 -11.84 24.39
C PRO A 61 -8.58 -12.44 24.35
N THR A 62 -9.47 -11.88 23.54
CA THR A 62 -10.84 -12.39 23.37
C THR A 62 -10.93 -13.58 22.41
N GLN A 63 -10.14 -13.57 21.31
CA GLN A 63 -10.26 -14.59 20.27
C GLN A 63 -9.46 -15.87 20.53
N ASN A 64 -8.24 -15.74 21.05
CA ASN A 64 -7.35 -16.86 21.36
C ASN A 64 -6.38 -16.46 22.49
N PRO A 65 -6.79 -16.64 23.77
CA PRO A 65 -5.99 -16.27 24.93
C PRO A 65 -4.58 -16.88 24.94
N ARG A 66 -4.38 -18.08 24.37
CA ARG A 66 -3.06 -18.73 24.32
C ARG A 66 -2.04 -17.97 23.46
N MET A 67 -2.52 -17.19 22.51
CA MET A 67 -1.67 -16.43 21.57
C MET A 67 -1.63 -14.95 21.94
N ALA A 68 -2.41 -14.53 22.93
CA ALA A 68 -2.39 -13.20 23.48
C ALA A 68 -1.20 -13.06 24.44
N LYS A 69 -0.43 -11.98 24.29
CA LYS A 69 0.65 -11.66 25.24
C LYS A 69 0.11 -11.05 26.54
N ASN A 70 -1.05 -10.40 26.46
CA ASN A 70 -1.83 -9.94 27.60
C ASN A 70 -3.11 -10.77 27.69
N GLU A 71 -3.50 -11.17 28.91
CA GLU A 71 -4.72 -11.92 29.21
C GLU A 71 -5.90 -10.99 29.57
N ASP A 72 -5.63 -9.69 29.78
CA ASP A 72 -6.64 -8.70 30.09
C ASP A 72 -7.65 -8.53 28.93
N PRO A 73 -8.94 -8.82 29.14
CA PRO A 73 -9.97 -8.69 28.11
C PRO A 73 -10.30 -7.21 27.77
N ASP A 74 -9.98 -6.26 28.65
CA ASP A 74 -10.25 -4.83 28.47
C ASP A 74 -9.04 -4.06 27.91
N GLU A 75 -7.99 -4.77 27.50
CA GLU A 75 -6.82 -4.16 26.88
C GLU A 75 -7.18 -3.47 25.55
N ASP A 76 -6.83 -2.18 25.45
CA ASP A 76 -7.14 -1.31 24.32
C ASP A 76 -5.89 -0.80 23.58
N ARG A 77 -4.69 -1.08 24.11
CA ARG A 77 -3.43 -0.62 23.50
C ARG A 77 -3.07 -1.46 22.27
N ALA A 78 -3.09 -0.82 21.11
CA ALA A 78 -2.65 -1.42 19.85
C ALA A 78 -1.26 -0.93 19.44
N VAL A 79 -0.56 -1.76 18.66
CA VAL A 79 0.69 -1.37 17.98
C VAL A 79 0.37 -1.09 16.52
N PHE A 80 0.74 0.10 16.05
CA PHE A 80 0.69 0.48 14.65
C PHE A 80 2.12 0.50 14.07
N VAL A 81 2.26 0.04 12.83
CA VAL A 81 3.52 0.08 12.10
C VAL A 81 3.26 0.70 10.73
N ASP A 82 3.97 1.79 10.43
CA ASP A 82 4.05 2.33 9.07
C ASP A 82 5.08 1.51 8.27
N GLU A 83 4.60 0.82 7.23
CA GLU A 83 5.43 -0.04 6.38
C GLU A 83 6.48 0.75 5.60
N PHE A 84 6.16 1.96 5.11
CA PHE A 84 7.08 2.76 4.32
C PHE A 84 8.24 3.31 5.15
N SER A 85 7.98 3.64 6.41
CA SER A 85 8.98 4.14 7.36
C SER A 85 9.62 3.05 8.24
N CYS A 86 9.26 1.77 8.04
CA CYS A 86 9.73 0.68 8.89
C CYS A 86 11.24 0.42 8.71
N ILE A 87 12.01 0.57 9.79
CA ILE A 87 13.47 0.34 9.81
C ILE A 87 13.87 -1.09 10.22
N GLY A 88 12.91 -1.99 10.44
CA GLY A 88 13.19 -3.38 10.80
C GLY A 88 13.68 -3.62 12.24
N CYS A 89 13.37 -2.73 13.19
CA CYS A 89 13.78 -2.86 14.61
C CYS A 89 13.11 -4.03 15.36
N LYS A 90 12.12 -4.69 14.75
CA LYS A 90 11.36 -5.85 15.24
C LYS A 90 10.46 -5.61 16.45
N MET A 91 10.46 -4.43 17.09
CA MET A 91 9.65 -4.16 18.30
C MET A 91 8.17 -4.52 18.16
N CYS A 92 7.60 -4.31 16.97
CA CYS A 92 6.24 -4.73 16.62
C CYS A 92 6.03 -6.25 16.79
N VAL A 93 6.98 -7.07 16.32
CA VAL A 93 6.95 -8.54 16.45
C VAL A 93 7.11 -8.96 17.91
N TRP A 94 7.92 -8.26 18.70
CA TRP A 94 8.08 -8.57 20.13
C TRP A 94 6.83 -8.21 20.94
N CYS A 95 6.13 -7.13 20.57
CA CYS A 95 4.94 -6.68 21.27
C CYS A 95 3.69 -7.49 20.84
N ALA A 96 3.53 -7.74 19.54
CA ALA A 96 2.39 -8.41 18.94
C ALA A 96 2.82 -9.48 17.92
N SER A 97 3.44 -10.55 18.42
CA SER A 97 3.96 -11.68 17.62
C SER A 97 2.88 -12.46 16.87
N ALA A 98 1.63 -12.36 17.31
CA ALA A 98 0.47 -12.97 16.68
C ALA A 98 -0.04 -12.19 15.46
N THR A 99 0.48 -10.97 15.21
CA THR A 99 0.03 -10.08 14.14
C THR A 99 1.15 -9.72 13.18
N PHE A 100 2.36 -9.47 13.68
CA PHE A 100 3.46 -8.96 12.86
C PHE A 100 4.55 -10.00 12.65
N ARG A 101 5.11 -10.05 11.43
CA ARG A 101 6.39 -10.73 11.14
C ARG A 101 7.28 -9.86 10.24
N MET A 102 8.57 -10.14 10.27
CA MET A 102 9.55 -9.46 9.41
C MET A 102 9.62 -10.16 8.05
N GLU A 103 9.46 -9.40 6.98
CA GLU A 103 9.69 -9.82 5.60
C GLU A 103 11.19 -10.04 5.35
N PRO A 104 11.57 -11.13 4.66
CA PRO A 104 12.98 -11.44 4.40
C PRO A 104 13.64 -10.55 3.34
N GLU A 105 12.92 -10.12 2.28
CA GLU A 105 13.53 -9.29 1.23
C GLU A 105 13.89 -7.88 1.73
N HIS A 106 12.92 -7.17 2.31
CA HIS A 106 13.07 -5.74 2.63
C HIS A 106 13.31 -5.47 4.11
N GLY A 107 13.24 -6.50 4.97
CA GLY A 107 13.38 -6.34 6.41
C GLY A 107 12.27 -5.51 7.05
N ARG A 108 11.13 -5.35 6.37
CA ARG A 108 9.97 -4.58 6.85
C ARG A 108 9.01 -5.46 7.64
N SER A 109 8.29 -4.86 8.56
CA SER A 109 7.21 -5.56 9.27
C SER A 109 5.99 -5.66 8.36
N ARG A 110 5.41 -6.86 8.24
CA ARG A 110 4.12 -7.08 7.59
C ARG A 110 3.14 -7.76 8.53
N VAL A 111 1.85 -7.59 8.26
CA VAL A 111 0.77 -8.25 9.00
C VAL A 111 0.54 -9.64 8.40
N PHE A 112 0.54 -10.67 9.24
CA PHE A 112 0.23 -12.04 8.85
C PHE A 112 -0.90 -12.55 9.76
N ALA A 113 -2.03 -12.94 9.16
CA ALA A 113 -3.22 -13.42 9.87
C ALA A 113 -3.25 -14.95 9.98
#